data_AF-A0A178HWJ4-F1
#
_entry.id   AF-A0A178HWJ4-F1
#
_cell.length_a   1.000
_cell.length_b   1.000
_cell.length_c   1.000
_cell.angle_alpha   90.00
_cell.angle_beta   90.00
_cell.angle_gamma   90.00
#
_symmetry.space_group_name_H-M   'P 1'
#
loop_
_entity.id
_entity.type
_entity.pdbx_description
1 polymer ?
#
loop_
_entity_poly.entity_id
_entity_poly.type
_entity_poly.pdbx_seq_one_letter_code
_entity_poly.pdbx_strand_id
1 'polypeptide(L)'
;MPSRQSLLLSAAPFVLALATLSPASAQVTINGDAAPSDPALIDGDDDLQIGVNGPGSGTLTILNGATLANANAYVGLYGAGVGVVTVSGQDSHWDNRGDVVIGQEGHGTLDVEAGGLVSGGTGSIGAGPGGVGVVTVTGADGSGTASTLSLRESLNIGYPGTGTLNVEAGGHVAVGARINVGIDGLGYVEASYGATLASDDAVIGLYDRGEVILKSGASWTMPGQLTVGWGDEGVLRIEDGASVVSN
;
A
#
# COMPACT_ATOMS: atom_id res chain seq x y z
N MET A 1 13.49 68.73 26.31
CA MET A 1 13.48 67.48 27.10
C MET A 1 12.09 66.87 26.96
N PRO A 2 11.94 65.67 26.37
CA PRO A 2 10.63 65.16 25.97
C PRO A 2 9.90 64.45 27.12
N SER A 3 8.56 64.49 27.04
CA SER A 3 7.57 63.91 27.96
C SER A 3 7.59 62.38 27.97
N ARG A 4 7.56 61.77 29.17
CA ARG A 4 7.31 60.33 29.35
C ARG A 4 5.81 60.06 29.36
N GLN A 5 5.31 59.34 28.36
CA GLN A 5 3.98 58.72 28.37
C GLN A 5 4.07 57.35 29.07
N SER A 6 3.27 57.14 30.10
CA SER A 6 3.08 55.87 30.80
C SER A 6 1.95 55.07 30.14
N LEU A 7 2.28 53.93 29.53
CA LEU A 7 1.30 52.96 29.02
C LEU A 7 0.78 52.08 30.19
N LEU A 8 -0.53 52.04 30.38
CA LEU A 8 -1.21 51.06 31.22
C LEU A 8 -1.49 49.80 30.39
N LEU A 9 -0.85 48.67 30.73
CA LEU A 9 -1.16 47.37 30.14
C LEU A 9 -2.38 46.77 30.85
N SER A 10 -3.51 46.70 30.14
CA SER A 10 -4.69 45.92 30.54
C SER A 10 -4.47 44.46 30.17
N ALA A 11 -4.41 43.57 31.17
CA ALA A 11 -4.35 42.13 30.96
C ALA A 11 -5.78 41.57 30.86
N ALA A 12 -6.18 41.09 29.68
CA ALA A 12 -7.41 40.33 29.51
C ALA A 12 -7.18 38.86 29.96
N PRO A 13 -8.12 38.22 30.67
CA PRO A 13 -8.00 36.82 31.04
C PRO A 13 -8.16 35.92 29.81
N PHE A 14 -7.16 35.05 29.59
CA PHE A 14 -7.18 34.02 28.56
C PHE A 14 -7.99 32.83 29.07
N VAL A 15 -9.17 32.60 28.51
CA VAL A 15 -9.98 31.40 28.79
C VAL A 15 -9.48 30.28 27.90
N LEU A 16 -8.87 29.27 28.50
CA LEU A 16 -8.45 28.04 27.81
C LEU A 16 -9.68 27.15 27.61
N ALA A 17 -10.28 27.17 26.42
CA ALA A 17 -11.24 26.15 26.02
C ALA A 17 -10.46 24.86 25.68
N LEU A 18 -10.54 23.85 26.54
CA LEU A 18 -10.13 22.49 26.16
C LEU A 18 -11.13 21.99 25.12
N ALA A 19 -10.74 22.00 23.86
CA ALA A 19 -11.43 21.22 22.84
C ALA A 19 -11.22 19.74 23.17
N THR A 20 -12.26 19.06 23.64
CA THR A 20 -12.26 17.60 23.70
C THR A 20 -12.28 17.11 22.26
N LEU A 21 -11.14 16.70 21.73
CA LEU A 21 -11.08 15.92 20.50
C LEU A 21 -11.93 14.66 20.74
N SER A 22 -13.02 14.50 19.99
CA SER A 22 -13.72 13.21 19.96
C SER A 22 -12.70 12.15 19.56
N PRO A 23 -12.64 10.98 20.22
CA PRO A 23 -11.81 9.89 19.74
C PRO A 23 -12.20 9.60 18.29
N ALA A 24 -11.20 9.41 17.43
CA ALA A 24 -11.43 9.04 16.04
C ALA A 24 -12.18 7.70 16.03
N SER A 25 -13.41 7.68 15.51
CA SER A 25 -14.19 6.45 15.40
C SER A 25 -13.64 5.58 14.28
N ALA A 26 -13.78 4.26 14.41
CA ALA A 26 -13.62 3.33 13.29
C ALA A 26 -14.43 3.86 12.10
N GLN A 27 -13.75 4.09 10.97
CA GLN A 27 -14.35 4.74 9.82
C GLN A 27 -13.85 4.13 8.52
N VAL A 28 -14.81 3.71 7.69
CA VAL A 28 -14.61 3.49 6.26
C VAL A 28 -15.19 4.69 5.53
N THR A 29 -14.44 5.28 4.61
CA THR A 29 -14.92 6.41 3.79
C THR A 29 -14.52 6.22 2.36
N ILE A 30 -15.50 6.38 1.47
CA ILE A 30 -15.33 6.38 0.04
C ILE A 30 -15.73 7.76 -0.48
N ASN A 31 -14.88 8.38 -1.30
CA ASN A 31 -15.19 9.64 -1.97
C ASN A 31 -14.87 9.53 -3.46
N GLY A 32 -15.56 10.33 -4.27
CA GLY A 32 -15.29 10.44 -5.70
C GLY A 32 -15.83 9.26 -6.51
N ASP A 33 -15.12 8.92 -7.59
CA ASP A 33 -15.48 7.84 -8.51
C ASP A 33 -15.20 6.47 -7.89
N ALA A 34 -16.25 5.80 -7.42
CA ALA A 34 -16.17 4.48 -6.81
C ALA A 34 -17.45 3.69 -7.02
N ALA A 35 -17.31 2.37 -7.09
CA ALA A 35 -18.42 1.45 -7.22
C ALA A 35 -18.18 0.18 -6.38
N PRO A 36 -19.03 -0.13 -5.40
CA PRO A 36 -20.05 0.74 -4.79
C PRO A 36 -19.45 2.01 -4.17
N SER A 37 -20.21 3.12 -4.17
CA SER A 37 -19.78 4.38 -3.56
C SER A 37 -20.19 4.51 -2.08
N ASP A 38 -21.11 3.67 -1.61
CA ASP A 38 -21.55 3.63 -0.22
C ASP A 38 -20.88 2.43 0.49
N PRO A 39 -19.98 2.67 1.47
CA PRO A 39 -19.32 1.61 2.21
C PRO A 39 -20.28 0.63 2.89
N ALA A 40 -21.49 1.06 3.25
CA ALA A 40 -22.47 0.20 3.92
C ALA A 40 -23.07 -0.88 2.98
N LEU A 41 -22.86 -0.74 1.67
CA LEU A 41 -23.34 -1.68 0.66
C LEU A 41 -22.26 -2.66 0.20
N ILE A 42 -21.05 -2.58 0.74
CA ILE A 42 -19.95 -3.46 0.35
C ILE A 42 -19.88 -4.59 1.37
N ASP A 43 -20.17 -5.80 0.92
CA ASP A 43 -19.84 -7.01 1.65
C ASP A 43 -18.85 -7.87 0.88
N GLY A 44 -18.45 -9.01 1.47
CA GLY A 44 -17.43 -9.88 0.90
C GLY A 44 -17.79 -10.56 -0.42
N ASP A 45 -18.99 -10.33 -0.97
CA ASP A 45 -19.43 -10.84 -2.27
C ASP A 45 -19.41 -9.74 -3.36
N ASP A 46 -19.23 -8.47 -2.99
CA ASP A 46 -19.19 -7.34 -3.92
C ASP A 46 -17.78 -7.03 -4.43
N ASP A 47 -17.65 -6.77 -5.73
CA ASP A 47 -16.42 -6.17 -6.26
C ASP A 47 -16.34 -4.69 -5.89
N LEU A 48 -15.15 -4.23 -5.54
CA LEU A 48 -14.87 -2.85 -5.18
C LEU A 48 -13.98 -2.19 -6.22
N GLN A 49 -14.44 -1.08 -6.78
CA GLN A 49 -13.71 -0.29 -7.75
C GLN A 49 -13.52 1.13 -7.23
N ILE A 50 -12.29 1.63 -7.25
CA ILE A 50 -11.90 2.98 -6.81
C ILE A 50 -11.15 3.66 -7.95
N GLY A 51 -11.64 4.79 -8.45
CA GLY A 51 -11.06 5.49 -9.60
C GLY A 51 -11.25 4.68 -10.90
N VAL A 52 -12.48 4.62 -11.40
CA VAL A 52 -12.89 3.67 -12.44
C VAL A 52 -12.64 4.22 -13.84
N ASN A 53 -13.20 5.38 -14.18
CA ASN A 53 -13.19 5.91 -15.54
C ASN A 53 -12.30 7.15 -15.63
N GLY A 54 -11.55 7.37 -16.71
CA GLY A 54 -10.86 8.66 -16.88
C GLY A 54 -11.85 9.83 -17.10
N PRO A 55 -11.72 11.01 -16.45
CA PRO A 55 -10.75 11.49 -15.44
C PRO A 55 -11.24 11.39 -13.97
N GLY A 56 -12.10 10.42 -13.68
CA GLY A 56 -12.63 10.14 -12.35
C GLY A 56 -11.52 9.77 -11.36
N SER A 57 -11.56 10.42 -10.20
CA SER A 57 -10.71 10.10 -9.07
C SER A 57 -11.57 9.58 -7.92
N GLY A 58 -11.18 8.44 -7.37
CA GLY A 58 -11.80 7.83 -6.22
C GLY A 58 -10.82 7.66 -5.07
N THR A 59 -11.30 7.77 -3.84
CA THR A 59 -10.51 7.49 -2.65
C THR A 59 -11.25 6.56 -1.71
N LEU A 60 -10.53 5.62 -1.09
CA LEU A 60 -10.99 4.82 0.04
C LEU A 60 -10.04 5.02 1.23
N THR A 61 -10.60 5.23 2.42
CA THR A 61 -9.84 5.23 3.67
C THR A 61 -10.49 4.27 4.66
N ILE A 62 -9.69 3.40 5.27
CA ILE A 62 -10.09 2.49 6.35
C ILE A 62 -9.20 2.81 7.55
N LEU A 63 -9.81 3.37 8.60
CA LEU A 63 -9.08 3.94 9.74
C LEU A 63 -9.65 3.49 11.09
N ASN A 64 -8.82 3.59 12.13
CA ASN A 64 -9.18 3.53 13.55
C ASN A 64 -9.93 2.24 13.96
N GLY A 65 -9.48 1.08 13.48
CA GLY A 65 -10.09 -0.20 13.84
C GLY A 65 -11.23 -0.64 12.93
N ALA A 66 -11.41 0.03 11.79
CA ALA A 66 -12.46 -0.32 10.83
C ALA A 66 -12.08 -1.53 9.97
N THR A 67 -13.09 -2.29 9.56
CA THR A 67 -12.94 -3.41 8.62
C THR A 67 -13.84 -3.18 7.42
N LEU A 68 -13.29 -3.38 6.21
CA LEU A 68 -14.03 -3.49 4.96
C LEU A 68 -13.70 -4.83 4.32
N ALA A 69 -14.71 -5.58 3.91
CA ALA A 69 -14.51 -6.84 3.19
C ALA A 69 -15.20 -6.76 1.83
N ASN A 70 -14.57 -7.29 0.79
CA ASN A 70 -15.09 -7.30 -0.57
C ASN A 70 -14.61 -8.55 -1.35
N ALA A 71 -15.21 -8.83 -2.51
CA ALA A 71 -14.85 -9.96 -3.37
C ALA A 71 -13.53 -9.71 -4.11
N ASN A 72 -13.51 -8.82 -5.11
CA ASN A 72 -12.29 -8.39 -5.81
C ASN A 72 -12.15 -6.87 -5.75
N ALA A 73 -10.92 -6.38 -5.82
CA ALA A 73 -10.59 -4.96 -5.70
C ALA A 73 -9.83 -4.44 -6.90
N TYR A 74 -10.26 -3.29 -7.44
CA TYR A 74 -9.62 -2.59 -8.54
C TYR A 74 -9.42 -1.12 -8.18
N VAL A 75 -8.18 -0.67 -8.13
CA VAL A 75 -7.80 0.71 -7.77
C VAL A 75 -7.11 1.34 -8.98
N GLY A 76 -7.74 2.31 -9.64
CA GLY A 76 -7.27 2.84 -10.92
C GLY A 76 -7.53 1.84 -12.06
N LEU A 77 -8.80 1.60 -12.39
CA LEU A 77 -9.22 0.51 -13.27
C LEU A 77 -8.96 0.80 -14.76
N TYR A 78 -9.63 1.79 -15.35
CA TYR A 78 -9.51 2.10 -16.78
C TYR A 78 -8.53 3.25 -17.05
N GLY A 79 -8.15 3.41 -18.32
CA GLY A 79 -7.28 4.50 -18.79
C GLY A 79 -7.66 5.88 -18.22
N ALA A 80 -6.68 6.51 -17.57
CA ALA A 80 -6.76 7.78 -16.84
C ALA A 80 -7.65 7.82 -15.56
N GLY A 81 -8.19 6.69 -15.11
CA GLY A 81 -8.79 6.58 -13.77
C GLY A 81 -7.72 6.69 -12.69
N VAL A 82 -8.03 7.36 -11.57
CA VAL A 82 -7.10 7.55 -10.44
C VAL A 82 -7.73 7.04 -9.15
N GLY A 83 -7.25 5.91 -8.65
CA GLY A 83 -7.70 5.34 -7.39
C GLY A 83 -6.64 5.47 -6.30
N VAL A 84 -7.06 5.87 -5.09
CA VAL A 84 -6.17 5.94 -3.92
C VAL A 84 -6.84 5.23 -2.75
N VAL A 85 -6.13 4.30 -2.12
CA VAL A 85 -6.59 3.58 -0.94
C VAL A 85 -5.60 3.76 0.20
N THR A 86 -6.10 4.07 1.39
CA THR A 86 -5.30 4.11 2.62
C THR A 86 -5.92 3.19 3.67
N VAL A 87 -5.12 2.28 4.22
CA VAL A 87 -5.49 1.41 5.34
C VAL A 87 -4.52 1.70 6.47
N SER A 88 -5.00 2.35 7.53
CA SER A 88 -4.09 2.89 8.55
C SER A 88 -4.63 2.84 9.97
N GLY A 89 -3.76 2.47 10.89
CA GLY A 89 -4.02 2.43 12.32
C GLY A 89 -4.31 1.02 12.83
N GLN A 90 -4.13 0.86 14.14
CA GLN A 90 -4.38 -0.37 14.87
C GLN A 90 -5.75 -0.98 14.52
N ASP A 91 -5.75 -2.29 14.30
CA ASP A 91 -6.93 -3.10 13.96
C ASP A 91 -7.71 -2.62 12.72
N SER A 92 -7.09 -1.87 11.81
CA SER A 92 -7.73 -1.44 10.57
C SER A 92 -7.47 -2.46 9.45
N HIS A 93 -8.53 -3.02 8.88
CA HIS A 93 -8.47 -4.17 7.97
C HIS A 93 -9.17 -3.90 6.65
N TRP A 94 -8.50 -4.25 5.55
CA TRP A 94 -9.13 -4.46 4.26
C TRP A 94 -9.05 -5.94 3.88
N ASP A 95 -10.17 -6.62 3.97
CA ASP A 95 -10.30 -8.06 3.77
C ASP A 95 -10.88 -8.40 2.40
N ASN A 96 -10.02 -8.35 1.38
CA ASN A 96 -10.40 -8.71 0.02
C ASN A 96 -10.30 -10.24 -0.18
N ARG A 97 -11.36 -10.88 -0.69
CA ARG A 97 -11.43 -12.34 -0.82
C ARG A 97 -10.81 -12.90 -2.10
N GLY A 98 -10.55 -12.06 -3.09
CA GLY A 98 -10.09 -12.44 -4.42
C GLY A 98 -8.92 -11.57 -4.85
N ASP A 99 -8.97 -11.02 -6.05
CA ASP A 99 -7.86 -10.27 -6.61
C ASP A 99 -7.75 -8.86 -6.01
N VAL A 100 -6.52 -8.39 -5.78
CA VAL A 100 -6.22 -7.00 -5.41
C VAL A 100 -5.39 -6.40 -6.54
N VAL A 101 -6.02 -5.54 -7.35
CA VAL A 101 -5.41 -4.95 -8.55
C VAL A 101 -5.21 -3.46 -8.35
N ILE A 102 -3.96 -3.02 -8.37
CA ILE A 102 -3.54 -1.63 -8.19
C ILE A 102 -2.95 -1.12 -9.51
N GLY A 103 -3.68 -0.23 -10.18
CA GLY A 103 -3.33 0.37 -11.47
C GLY A 103 -3.43 -0.63 -12.61
N GLN A 104 -4.65 -1.01 -13.02
CA GLN A 104 -4.86 -1.95 -14.14
C GLN A 104 -4.52 -1.27 -15.47
N GLU A 105 -5.32 -0.30 -15.92
CA GLU A 105 -4.99 0.57 -17.05
C GLU A 105 -4.87 2.04 -16.63
N GLY A 106 -5.27 2.35 -15.40
CA GLY A 106 -5.18 3.67 -14.79
C GLY A 106 -4.02 3.78 -13.79
N HIS A 107 -4.16 4.75 -12.88
CA HIS A 107 -3.23 5.00 -11.79
C HIS A 107 -3.83 4.54 -10.47
N GLY A 108 -3.22 3.56 -9.83
CA GLY A 108 -3.62 3.05 -8.52
C GLY A 108 -2.55 3.29 -7.47
N THR A 109 -2.98 3.74 -6.29
CA THR A 109 -2.13 3.85 -5.10
C THR A 109 -2.78 3.10 -3.94
N LEU A 110 -2.00 2.28 -3.23
CA LEU A 110 -2.39 1.67 -1.95
C LEU A 110 -1.32 1.96 -0.90
N ASP A 111 -1.71 2.62 0.18
CA ASP A 111 -0.87 2.86 1.35
C ASP A 111 -1.39 2.04 2.55
N VAL A 112 -0.51 1.21 3.12
CA VAL A 112 -0.78 0.40 4.31
C VAL A 112 0.17 0.86 5.41
N GLU A 113 -0.39 1.49 6.45
CA GLU A 113 0.37 2.29 7.40
C GLU A 113 -0.04 2.03 8.85
N ALA A 114 0.83 2.41 9.80
CA ALA A 114 0.54 2.44 11.23
C ALA A 114 -0.15 1.18 11.80
N GLY A 115 0.25 -0.01 11.32
CA GLY A 115 -0.29 -1.31 11.74
C GLY A 115 -1.58 -1.75 11.03
N GLY A 116 -1.96 -1.11 9.93
CA GLY A 116 -3.04 -1.57 9.06
C GLY A 116 -2.74 -2.91 8.39
N LEU A 117 -3.79 -3.67 8.07
CA LEU A 117 -3.68 -4.96 7.39
C LEU A 117 -4.54 -4.97 6.11
N VAL A 118 -3.92 -5.35 4.99
CA VAL A 118 -4.63 -5.69 3.75
C VAL A 118 -4.45 -7.19 3.50
N SER A 119 -5.56 -7.90 3.29
CA SER A 119 -5.55 -9.31 2.92
C SER A 119 -6.19 -9.55 1.55
N GLY A 120 -5.69 -10.55 0.81
CA GLY A 120 -6.08 -10.81 -0.58
C GLY A 120 -5.84 -12.25 -1.06
N GLY A 121 -6.31 -12.54 -2.27
CA GLY A 121 -5.95 -13.71 -3.09
C GLY A 121 -4.67 -13.43 -3.88
N THR A 122 -4.81 -13.22 -5.20
CA THR A 122 -3.71 -12.78 -6.08
C THR A 122 -3.59 -11.25 -6.07
N GLY A 123 -2.37 -10.73 -6.01
CA GLY A 123 -2.09 -9.29 -6.12
C GLY A 123 -1.48 -8.93 -7.47
N SER A 124 -1.88 -7.80 -8.04
CA SER A 124 -1.24 -7.23 -9.22
C SER A 124 -1.02 -5.73 -9.07
N ILE A 125 0.20 -5.26 -9.35
CA ILE A 125 0.59 -3.84 -9.26
C ILE A 125 1.09 -3.41 -10.63
N GLY A 126 0.41 -2.45 -11.27
CA GLY A 126 0.66 -2.07 -12.67
C GLY A 126 0.21 -3.16 -13.63
N ALA A 127 -1.09 -3.47 -13.64
CA ALA A 127 -1.68 -4.70 -14.18
C ALA A 127 -2.28 -4.56 -15.60
N GLY A 128 -1.65 -3.78 -16.49
CA GLY A 128 -2.14 -3.56 -17.85
C GLY A 128 -1.26 -2.58 -18.62
N PRO A 129 -1.30 -2.58 -19.97
CA PRO A 129 -0.52 -1.65 -20.78
C PRO A 129 -0.82 -0.19 -20.40
N GLY A 130 0.21 0.55 -19.98
CA GLY A 130 0.07 1.94 -19.52
C GLY A 130 -0.47 2.10 -18.09
N GLY A 131 -0.88 1.03 -17.43
CA GLY A 131 -1.28 1.03 -16.02
C GLY A 131 -0.09 1.29 -15.11
N VAL A 132 -0.32 2.10 -14.07
CA VAL A 132 0.69 2.44 -13.07
C VAL A 132 0.15 2.12 -11.69
N GLY A 133 0.76 1.15 -11.02
CA GLY A 133 0.43 0.77 -9.65
C GLY A 133 1.55 1.11 -8.68
N VAL A 134 1.20 1.69 -7.54
CA VAL A 134 2.14 1.92 -6.44
C VAL A 134 1.53 1.39 -5.15
N VAL A 135 2.28 0.55 -4.45
CA VAL A 135 1.92 0.04 -3.12
C VAL A 135 3.02 0.41 -2.13
N THR A 136 2.64 1.00 -1.01
CA THR A 136 3.54 1.29 0.12
C THR A 136 3.05 0.54 1.35
N VAL A 137 3.92 -0.23 1.98
CA VAL A 137 3.66 -0.89 3.26
C VAL A 137 4.71 -0.44 4.26
N THR A 138 4.30 0.38 5.24
CA THR A 138 5.27 1.05 6.11
C THR A 138 4.84 1.16 7.56
N GLY A 139 5.82 1.02 8.46
CA GLY A 139 5.65 1.24 9.89
C GLY A 139 4.92 0.12 10.62
N ALA A 140 4.58 0.43 11.86
CA ALA A 140 3.83 -0.40 12.78
C ALA A 140 2.91 0.50 13.63
N ASP A 141 1.92 -0.10 14.31
CA ASP A 141 1.12 0.62 15.29
C ASP A 141 1.91 0.92 16.59
N GLY A 142 1.27 1.62 17.53
CA GLY A 142 1.87 1.95 18.82
C GLY A 142 2.17 0.74 19.73
N SER A 143 1.69 -0.46 19.38
CA SER A 143 1.96 -1.72 20.08
C SER A 143 3.06 -2.56 19.41
N GLY A 144 3.56 -2.12 18.25
CA GLY A 144 4.59 -2.82 17.48
C GLY A 144 4.03 -3.81 16.45
N THR A 145 2.72 -3.79 16.18
CA THR A 145 2.12 -4.59 15.10
C THR A 145 2.45 -3.96 13.75
N ALA A 146 3.21 -4.67 12.90
CA ALA A 146 3.64 -4.16 11.60
C ALA A 146 2.46 -3.95 10.64
N SER A 147 2.51 -2.87 9.85
CA SER A 147 1.66 -2.72 8.67
C SER A 147 1.91 -3.88 7.73
N THR A 148 0.85 -4.54 7.27
CA THR A 148 0.98 -5.83 6.58
C THR A 148 0.14 -5.89 5.30
N LEU A 149 0.75 -6.35 4.21
CA LEU A 149 0.05 -6.86 3.02
C LEU A 149 0.20 -8.38 2.99
N SER A 150 -0.92 -9.11 3.03
CA SER A 150 -0.95 -10.57 3.06
C SER A 150 -1.77 -11.13 1.89
N LEU A 151 -1.10 -11.77 0.95
CA LEU A 151 -1.71 -12.38 -0.24
C LEU A 151 -1.60 -13.90 -0.15
N ARG A 152 -2.69 -14.60 -0.40
CA ARG A 152 -2.71 -16.08 -0.34
C ARG A 152 -2.07 -16.73 -1.56
N GLU A 153 -2.06 -16.04 -2.69
CA GLU A 153 -1.56 -16.55 -3.97
C GLU A 153 -0.33 -15.75 -4.41
N SER A 154 -0.21 -15.42 -5.70
CA SER A 154 0.94 -14.72 -6.26
C SER A 154 0.81 -13.20 -6.17
N LEU A 155 1.94 -12.51 -6.20
CA LEU A 155 2.03 -11.08 -6.38
C LEU A 155 2.78 -10.77 -7.68
N ASN A 156 2.13 -10.09 -8.61
CA ASN A 156 2.68 -9.68 -9.90
C ASN A 156 2.95 -8.17 -9.90
N ILE A 157 4.17 -7.76 -10.25
CA ILE A 157 4.59 -6.36 -10.19
C ILE A 157 5.11 -5.96 -11.57
N GLY A 158 4.38 -5.06 -12.24
CA GLY A 158 4.59 -4.68 -13.63
C GLY A 158 4.12 -5.76 -14.60
N TYR A 159 2.80 -5.88 -14.84
CA TYR A 159 2.18 -6.92 -15.67
C TYR A 159 1.07 -6.40 -16.60
N PRO A 160 1.34 -6.00 -17.86
CA PRO A 160 2.56 -5.45 -18.47
C PRO A 160 2.71 -3.93 -18.23
N GLY A 161 2.18 -3.42 -17.11
CA GLY A 161 2.26 -2.00 -16.75
C GLY A 161 3.56 -1.63 -16.05
N THR A 162 3.53 -0.56 -15.26
CA THR A 162 4.59 -0.21 -14.31
C THR A 162 4.10 -0.44 -12.89
N GLY A 163 4.71 -1.37 -12.18
CA GLY A 163 4.40 -1.69 -10.80
C GLY A 163 5.53 -1.34 -9.86
N THR A 164 5.19 -0.71 -8.73
CA THR A 164 6.14 -0.39 -7.67
C THR A 164 5.61 -0.88 -6.32
N LEU A 165 6.43 -1.64 -5.59
CA LEU A 165 6.19 -2.02 -4.21
C LEU A 165 7.30 -1.45 -3.32
N ASN A 166 6.92 -0.60 -2.38
CA ASN A 166 7.81 -0.06 -1.35
C ASN A 166 7.44 -0.69 0.00
N VAL A 167 8.42 -1.28 0.68
CA VAL A 167 8.25 -1.84 2.03
C VAL A 167 9.29 -1.22 2.95
N GLU A 168 8.85 -0.49 3.97
CA GLU A 168 9.73 0.37 4.75
C GLU A 168 9.43 0.31 6.24
N ALA A 169 10.38 0.76 7.06
CA ALA A 169 10.20 1.02 8.50
C ALA A 169 9.54 -0.15 9.27
N GLY A 170 9.96 -1.39 8.99
CA GLY A 170 9.41 -2.59 9.64
C GLY A 170 8.09 -3.10 9.06
N GLY A 171 7.60 -2.54 7.95
CA GLY A 171 6.46 -3.08 7.21
C GLY A 171 6.70 -4.52 6.73
N HIS A 172 5.61 -5.25 6.53
CA HIS A 172 5.63 -6.68 6.21
C HIS A 172 4.80 -6.99 4.96
N VAL A 173 5.37 -7.76 4.03
CA VAL A 173 4.64 -8.33 2.90
C VAL A 173 4.80 -9.84 2.93
N ALA A 174 3.67 -10.56 2.97
CA ALA A 174 3.60 -12.01 2.93
C ALA A 174 2.81 -12.47 1.71
N VAL A 175 3.40 -13.34 0.91
CA VAL A 175 2.80 -13.89 -0.32
C VAL A 175 2.85 -15.42 -0.22
N GLY A 176 1.69 -16.07 -0.33
CA GLY A 176 1.58 -17.52 -0.14
C GLY A 176 2.14 -18.36 -1.30
N ALA A 177 2.35 -17.74 -2.46
CA ALA A 177 2.99 -18.39 -3.61
C ALA A 177 4.21 -17.59 -4.09
N ARG A 178 4.18 -17.06 -5.31
CA ARG A 178 5.34 -16.44 -5.94
C ARG A 178 5.24 -14.92 -6.00
N ILE A 179 6.35 -14.23 -5.73
CA ILE A 179 6.54 -12.83 -6.11
C ILE A 179 7.21 -12.77 -7.49
N ASN A 180 6.52 -12.16 -8.45
CA ASN A 180 7.02 -11.94 -9.81
C ASN A 180 7.25 -10.44 -10.02
N VAL A 181 8.45 -10.06 -10.45
CA VAL A 181 8.83 -8.66 -10.64
C VAL A 181 9.27 -8.45 -12.09
N GLY A 182 8.58 -7.56 -12.79
CA GLY A 182 8.79 -7.22 -14.19
C GLY A 182 8.28 -8.31 -15.12
N ILE A 183 6.97 -8.44 -15.28
CA ILE A 183 6.32 -9.47 -16.13
C ILE A 183 5.79 -8.81 -17.40
N ASP A 184 6.53 -8.87 -18.51
CA ASP A 184 6.17 -8.15 -19.75
C ASP A 184 5.97 -6.62 -19.54
N GLY A 185 6.39 -6.07 -18.40
CA GLY A 185 6.32 -4.67 -18.01
C GLY A 185 7.34 -4.34 -16.90
N LEU A 186 7.42 -3.08 -16.48
CA LEU A 186 8.44 -2.64 -15.51
C LEU A 186 8.01 -2.93 -14.07
N GLY A 187 8.79 -3.75 -13.36
CA GLY A 187 8.54 -4.09 -11.95
C GLY A 187 9.64 -3.61 -11.03
N TYR A 188 9.26 -2.93 -9.94
CA TYR A 188 10.17 -2.40 -8.94
C TYR A 188 9.75 -2.82 -7.54
N VAL A 189 10.70 -3.35 -6.77
CA VAL A 189 10.54 -3.62 -5.34
C VAL A 189 11.69 -2.99 -4.58
N GLU A 190 11.36 -2.24 -3.54
CA GLU A 190 12.34 -1.76 -2.57
C GLU A 190 11.90 -2.13 -1.16
N ALA A 191 12.76 -2.85 -0.42
CA ALA A 191 12.57 -3.11 1.00
C ALA A 191 13.70 -2.47 1.80
N SER A 192 13.35 -1.71 2.85
CA SER A 192 14.32 -0.99 3.66
C SER A 192 13.93 -0.86 5.14
N TYR A 193 14.88 -0.47 5.98
CA TYR A 193 14.71 -0.14 7.40
C TYR A 193 14.01 -1.27 8.19
N GLY A 194 14.56 -2.48 8.11
CA GLY A 194 14.02 -3.64 8.81
C GLY A 194 12.71 -4.21 8.22
N ALA A 195 12.29 -3.74 7.05
CA ALA A 195 11.18 -4.32 6.31
C ALA A 195 11.38 -5.82 6.02
N THR A 196 10.28 -6.55 5.93
CA THR A 196 10.30 -8.00 5.70
C THR A 196 9.42 -8.40 4.52
N LEU A 197 9.96 -9.24 3.66
CA LEU A 197 9.25 -9.91 2.57
C LEU A 197 9.23 -11.42 2.84
N ALA A 198 8.13 -12.08 2.49
CA ALA A 198 8.02 -13.53 2.50
C ALA A 198 7.28 -14.02 1.25
N SER A 199 7.84 -15.03 0.59
CA SER A 199 7.18 -15.75 -0.52
C SER A 199 7.66 -17.20 -0.55
N ASP A 200 6.96 -18.09 -1.26
CA ASP A 200 7.48 -19.44 -1.52
C ASP A 200 8.58 -19.40 -2.58
N ASP A 201 8.29 -18.77 -3.72
CA ASP A 201 9.19 -18.60 -4.86
C ASP A 201 9.34 -17.11 -5.23
N ALA A 202 10.30 -16.80 -6.10
CA ALA A 202 10.35 -15.54 -6.81
C ALA A 202 10.99 -15.59 -8.19
N VAL A 203 10.54 -14.70 -9.06
CA VAL A 203 11.15 -14.44 -10.36
C VAL A 203 11.31 -12.93 -10.53
N ILE A 204 12.51 -12.51 -10.92
CA ILE A 204 12.85 -11.11 -11.19
C ILE A 204 13.31 -10.97 -12.63
N GLY A 205 12.67 -10.08 -13.38
CA GLY A 205 12.91 -9.84 -14.80
C GLY A 205 12.31 -10.95 -15.67
N LEU A 206 10.99 -11.11 -15.65
CA LEU A 206 10.23 -12.08 -16.45
C LEU A 206 9.75 -11.44 -17.76
N TYR A 207 10.59 -11.49 -18.79
CA TYR A 207 10.36 -10.91 -20.13
C TYR A 207 10.38 -9.37 -20.25
N ASP A 208 10.51 -8.62 -19.15
CA ASP A 208 10.88 -7.19 -19.14
C ASP A 208 11.67 -6.88 -17.84
N ARG A 209 12.06 -5.64 -17.60
CA ARG A 209 12.92 -5.24 -16.49
C ARG A 209 12.24 -5.42 -15.14
N GLY A 210 12.81 -6.28 -14.31
CA GLY A 210 12.48 -6.44 -12.91
C GLY A 210 13.64 -6.04 -12.01
N GLU A 211 13.38 -5.20 -11.02
CA GLU A 211 14.40 -4.75 -10.06
C GLU A 211 13.91 -4.93 -8.63
N VAL A 212 14.72 -5.60 -7.81
CA VAL A 212 14.51 -5.76 -6.38
C VAL A 212 15.73 -5.26 -5.62
N ILE A 213 15.51 -4.33 -4.69
CA ILE A 213 16.53 -3.77 -3.81
C ILE A 213 16.14 -4.07 -2.37
N LEU A 214 17.01 -4.76 -1.65
CA LEU A 214 16.92 -4.94 -0.21
C LEU A 214 18.06 -4.16 0.45
N LYS A 215 17.76 -3.26 1.37
CA LYS A 215 18.75 -2.44 2.07
C LYS A 215 18.38 -2.22 3.53
N SER A 216 19.27 -1.58 4.30
CA SER A 216 19.04 -1.13 5.68
C SER A 216 18.42 -2.20 6.59
N GLY A 217 19.01 -3.40 6.60
CA GLY A 217 18.55 -4.52 7.42
C GLY A 217 17.24 -5.18 6.98
N ALA A 218 16.72 -4.88 5.79
CA ALA A 218 15.56 -5.58 5.25
C ALA A 218 15.86 -7.06 5.01
N SER A 219 14.83 -7.91 5.10
CA SER A 219 14.99 -9.35 4.86
C SER A 219 13.91 -9.91 3.95
N TRP A 220 14.27 -10.89 3.14
CA TRP A 220 13.34 -11.67 2.34
C TRP A 220 13.52 -13.16 2.62
N THR A 221 12.48 -13.81 3.12
CA THR A 221 12.46 -15.27 3.31
C THR A 221 11.78 -15.93 2.12
N MET A 222 12.45 -16.90 1.50
CA MET A 222 12.00 -17.60 0.30
C MET A 222 12.55 -19.03 0.25
N PRO A 223 11.83 -20.03 0.78
CA PRO A 223 12.32 -21.40 0.87
C PRO A 223 12.38 -22.12 -0.49
N GLY A 224 11.64 -21.64 -1.49
CA GLY A 224 11.64 -22.19 -2.84
C GLY A 224 12.71 -21.56 -3.75
N GLN A 225 12.38 -21.45 -5.03
CA GLN A 225 13.31 -21.02 -6.06
C GLN A 225 13.27 -19.50 -6.25
N LEU A 226 14.45 -18.88 -6.24
CA LEU A 226 14.68 -17.54 -6.77
C LEU A 226 15.30 -17.62 -8.17
N THR A 227 14.63 -17.02 -9.15
CA THR A 227 15.16 -16.84 -10.52
C THR A 227 15.36 -15.36 -10.80
N VAL A 228 16.51 -14.99 -11.37
CA VAL A 228 16.82 -13.61 -11.76
C VAL A 228 17.26 -13.58 -13.22
N GLY A 229 16.61 -12.74 -14.02
CA GLY A 229 16.86 -12.56 -15.45
C GLY A 229 16.23 -13.66 -16.31
N TRP A 230 14.92 -13.87 -16.18
CA TRP A 230 14.17 -14.81 -17.02
C TRP A 230 13.56 -14.09 -18.22
N GLY A 231 14.32 -14.01 -19.31
CA GLY A 231 13.84 -13.47 -20.59
C GLY A 231 14.24 -12.03 -20.85
N ASP A 232 14.48 -11.23 -19.81
CA ASP A 232 15.08 -9.88 -19.89
C ASP A 232 15.90 -9.54 -18.61
N GLU A 233 16.22 -8.25 -18.38
CA GLU A 233 17.03 -7.77 -17.25
C GLU A 233 16.33 -8.00 -15.90
N GLY A 234 16.89 -8.90 -15.09
CA GLY A 234 16.57 -9.03 -13.68
C GLY A 234 17.70 -8.48 -12.81
N VAL A 235 17.38 -7.59 -11.88
CA VAL A 235 18.33 -7.02 -10.90
C VAL A 235 17.89 -7.40 -9.49
N LEU A 236 18.77 -8.05 -8.75
CA LEU A 236 18.67 -8.20 -7.30
C LEU A 236 19.87 -7.56 -6.63
N ARG A 237 19.62 -6.59 -5.75
CA ARG A 237 20.64 -5.87 -4.99
C ARG A 237 20.37 -6.01 -3.50
N ILE A 238 21.37 -6.47 -2.76
CA ILE A 238 21.30 -6.70 -1.31
C ILE A 238 22.41 -5.88 -0.64
N GLU A 239 22.03 -4.91 0.19
CA GLU A 239 22.93 -3.90 0.74
C GLU A 239 22.69 -3.68 2.25
N ASP A 240 23.63 -3.02 2.92
CA ASP A 240 23.40 -2.45 4.26
C ASP A 240 22.80 -3.41 5.29
N GLY A 241 23.35 -4.64 5.34
CA GLY A 241 22.94 -5.68 6.28
C GLY A 241 21.63 -6.38 5.91
N ALA A 242 21.08 -6.13 4.72
CA ALA A 242 19.94 -6.87 4.22
C ALA A 242 20.27 -8.32 3.88
N SER A 243 19.25 -9.17 3.76
CA SER A 243 19.42 -10.60 3.49
C SER A 243 18.30 -11.19 2.66
N VAL A 244 18.64 -12.22 1.88
CA VAL A 244 17.69 -13.18 1.31
C VAL A 244 18.01 -14.54 1.92
N VAL A 245 17.01 -15.21 2.48
CA VAL A 245 17.17 -16.51 3.14
C VAL A 245 16.29 -17.54 2.45
N SER A 246 16.92 -18.62 2.00
CA SER A 246 16.26 -19.83 1.51
C SER A 246 16.58 -20.97 2.49
N ASN A 247 15.56 -21.76 2.85
CA ASN A 247 15.65 -22.83 3.85
C ASN A 247 15.95 -24.18 3.22
#